data_AF-A0A1G6L6L3-F1
#
_entry.id   AF-A0A1G6L6L3-F1
#
_cell.length_a   1.000
_cell.length_b   1.000
_cell.length_c   1.000
_cell.angle_alpha   90.00
_cell.angle_beta   90.00
_cell.angle_gamma   90.00
#
_symmetry.space_group_name_H-M   'P 1'
#
loop_
_entity.id
_entity.type
_entity.pdbx_description
1 polymer ?
#
loop_
_entity_poly.entity_id
_entity_poly.type
_entity_poly.pdbx_seq_one_letter_code
_entity_poly.pdbx_strand_id
1 'polypeptide(L)'
;MKRFVFLVMMVAAVMFSLSIAPCEAKDVWVDRWQNSNADIYVMDETLAWEENLNGKFFRVTTKEVQNGKVKRFIKWKYVKHGQEMWRYETNQMGGTHMTTVSPGDKLFAFCMKRIGWPYRTEELWCY
;
A
#
# COMPACT_ATOMS: atom_id res chain seq x y z
N MET A 1 51.23 -6.90 3.60
CA MET A 1 50.34 -7.66 2.70
C MET A 1 49.35 -8.57 3.44
N LYS A 2 49.79 -9.48 4.34
CA LYS A 2 48.88 -10.43 5.04
C LYS A 2 47.70 -9.79 5.80
N ARG A 3 47.94 -8.67 6.51
CA ARG A 3 46.87 -7.94 7.25
C ARG A 3 45.83 -7.29 6.34
N PHE A 4 46.23 -6.86 5.14
CA PHE A 4 45.34 -6.23 4.17
C PHE A 4 44.43 -7.26 3.50
N VAL A 5 44.99 -8.44 3.17
CA VAL A 5 44.23 -9.58 2.63
C VAL A 5 43.19 -10.08 3.63
N PHE A 6 43.53 -10.15 4.92
CA PHE A 6 42.62 -10.57 5.98
C PHE A 6 41.43 -9.61 6.13
N LEU A 7 41.69 -8.31 6.03
CA LEU A 7 40.68 -7.26 6.14
C LEU A 7 39.71 -7.29 4.94
N VAL A 8 40.23 -7.51 3.73
CA VAL A 8 39.41 -7.71 2.53
C VAL A 8 38.55 -8.98 2.62
N MET A 9 39.10 -10.07 3.16
CA MET A 9 38.33 -11.31 3.40
C MET A 9 37.20 -11.11 4.41
N MET A 10 37.44 -10.37 5.49
CA MET A 10 36.39 -10.06 6.48
C MET A 10 35.26 -9.22 5.88
N VAL A 11 35.60 -8.19 5.09
CA VAL A 11 34.59 -7.37 4.41
C VAL A 11 33.79 -8.22 3.41
N ALA A 12 34.45 -9.09 2.64
CA ALA A 12 33.76 -10.00 1.72
C ALA A 12 32.83 -10.99 2.45
N ALA A 13 33.26 -11.53 3.59
CA ALA A 13 32.45 -12.45 4.39
C ALA A 13 31.20 -11.77 4.99
N VAL A 14 31.34 -10.52 5.47
CA VAL A 14 30.19 -9.74 5.97
C VAL A 14 29.19 -9.47 4.84
N MET A 15 29.67 -9.08 3.66
CA MET A 15 28.83 -8.84 2.48
C MET A 15 28.11 -10.12 2.02
N PHE A 16 28.75 -11.29 2.14
CA PHE A 16 28.14 -12.58 1.79
C PHE A 16 27.14 -13.09 2.84
N SER A 17 27.28 -12.65 4.10
CA SER A 17 26.41 -13.02 5.21
C SER A 17 25.16 -12.15 5.35
N LEU A 18 25.10 -11.01 4.64
CA LEU A 18 23.89 -10.22 4.49
C LEU A 18 22.91 -11.01 3.61
N SER A 19 22.17 -11.92 4.25
CA SER A 19 21.04 -12.61 3.66
C SER A 19 20.08 -11.53 3.16
N ILE A 20 19.99 -11.39 1.84
CA ILE A 20 18.95 -10.57 1.23
C ILE A 20 17.65 -11.27 1.61
N ALA A 21 16.93 -10.74 2.60
CA ALA A 21 15.65 -11.32 2.98
C ALA A 21 14.80 -11.45 1.71
N PRO A 22 14.23 -12.63 1.43
CA PRO A 22 13.33 -12.74 0.30
C PRO A 22 12.20 -11.74 0.53
N CYS A 23 12.12 -10.73 -0.34
CA CYS A 23 10.96 -9.88 -0.46
C CYS A 23 9.85 -10.75 -1.03
N GLU A 24 9.17 -11.50 -0.17
CA GLU A 24 7.99 -12.26 -0.55
C GLU A 24 6.86 -11.23 -0.74
N ALA A 25 6.43 -11.05 -1.99
CA ALA A 25 5.26 -10.23 -2.30
C ALA A 25 4.06 -10.83 -1.57
N LYS A 26 3.58 -10.14 -0.54
CA LYS A 26 2.56 -10.66 0.36
C LYS A 26 1.22 -10.06 -0.03
N ASP A 27 0.49 -10.81 -0.85
CA ASP A 27 -0.90 -10.51 -1.17
C ASP A 27 -1.78 -10.75 0.07
N VAL A 28 -2.35 -9.68 0.63
CA VAL A 28 -3.24 -9.76 1.80
C VAL A 28 -4.68 -9.61 1.35
N TRP A 29 -5.51 -10.64 1.57
CA TRP A 29 -6.95 -10.55 1.33
C TRP A 29 -7.57 -9.48 2.23
N VAL A 30 -8.31 -8.54 1.65
CA VAL A 30 -8.91 -7.41 2.39
C VAL A 30 -10.41 -7.32 2.27
N ASP A 31 -10.98 -7.67 1.12
CA ASP A 31 -12.41 -7.54 0.89
C ASP A 31 -12.92 -8.45 -0.23
N ARG A 32 -14.24 -8.60 -0.29
CA ARG A 32 -14.97 -9.13 -1.43
C ARG A 32 -15.95 -8.09 -1.95
N TRP A 33 -15.75 -7.64 -3.17
CA TRP A 33 -16.69 -6.77 -3.86
C TRP A 33 -17.88 -7.58 -4.37
N GLN A 34 -19.02 -7.39 -3.71
CA GLN A 34 -20.24 -8.15 -4.00
C GLN A 34 -20.75 -7.94 -5.43
N ASN A 35 -20.71 -6.69 -5.92
CA ASN A 35 -21.23 -6.34 -7.25
C ASN A 35 -20.47 -7.02 -8.40
N SER A 36 -19.17 -7.30 -8.22
CA SER A 36 -18.34 -7.98 -9.21
C SER A 36 -18.02 -9.42 -8.85
N ASN A 37 -18.46 -9.91 -7.68
CA ASN A 37 -18.05 -11.18 -7.08
C ASN A 37 -16.53 -11.39 -7.19
N ALA A 38 -15.76 -10.38 -6.78
CA ALA A 38 -14.31 -10.39 -6.87
C ALA A 38 -13.67 -10.24 -5.49
N ASP A 39 -12.63 -11.03 -5.24
CA ASP A 39 -11.79 -10.92 -4.05
C ASP A 39 -10.68 -9.91 -4.31
N ILE A 40 -10.48 -9.01 -3.34
CA ILE A 40 -9.49 -7.95 -3.41
C ILE A 40 -8.35 -8.28 -2.47
N TYR A 41 -7.14 -8.32 -3.04
CA TYR A 41 -5.91 -8.53 -2.30
C TYR A 41 -5.05 -7.28 -2.39
N VAL A 42 -4.50 -6.84 -1.26
CA VAL A 42 -3.53 -5.76 -1.18
C VAL A 42 -2.15 -6.32 -1.42
N MET A 43 -1.42 -5.73 -2.36
CA MET A 43 0.02 -5.97 -2.53
C MET A 43 0.76 -5.10 -1.51
N ASP A 44 0.94 -5.60 -0.30
CA ASP A 44 1.44 -4.83 0.86
C ASP A 44 2.82 -4.20 0.60
N GLU A 45 3.66 -4.86 -0.18
CA GLU A 45 4.97 -4.35 -0.59
C GLU A 45 4.91 -3.09 -1.47
N THR A 46 3.74 -2.80 -2.06
CA THR A 46 3.53 -1.60 -2.88
C THR A 46 2.99 -0.41 -2.09
N LEU A 47 2.72 -0.60 -0.79
CA LEU A 47 2.22 0.45 0.07
C LEU A 47 3.33 1.49 0.30
N ALA A 48 3.10 2.69 -0.20
CA ALA A 48 3.99 3.84 -0.02
C ALA A 48 3.17 5.02 0.49
N TRP A 49 3.70 5.76 1.45
CA TRP A 49 3.01 6.88 2.08
C TRP A 49 3.97 8.04 2.34
N GLU A 50 3.41 9.24 2.41
CA GLU A 50 4.14 10.47 2.71
C GLU A 50 3.22 11.42 3.49
N GLU A 51 3.82 12.16 4.41
CA GLU A 51 3.18 13.24 5.16
C GLU A 51 4.05 14.48 5.06
N ASN A 52 3.44 15.59 4.65
CA ASN A 52 4.10 16.89 4.58
C ASN A 52 3.13 18.00 5.02
N LEU A 53 3.61 19.26 5.00
CA LEU A 53 2.83 20.42 5.45
C LEU A 53 1.50 20.60 4.68
N ASN A 54 1.42 20.10 3.44
CA ASN A 54 0.24 20.26 2.58
C ASN A 54 -0.78 19.12 2.75
N GLY A 55 -0.42 18.05 3.47
CA GLY A 55 -1.32 16.93 3.73
C GLY A 55 -0.63 15.57 3.83
N LYS A 56 -1.48 14.53 3.81
CA LYS A 56 -1.06 13.13 3.85
C LYS A 56 -1.50 12.45 2.57
N PHE A 57 -0.68 11.56 2.04
CA PHE A 57 -1.13 10.65 0.99
C PHE A 57 -0.52 9.27 1.15
N PHE A 58 -1.19 8.28 0.58
CA PHE A 58 -0.61 6.97 0.38
C PHE A 58 -1.07 6.36 -0.95
N ARG A 59 -0.29 5.43 -1.46
CA ARG A 59 -0.55 4.69 -2.68
C ARG A 59 -0.38 3.22 -2.40
N VAL A 60 -1.21 2.41 -3.03
CA VAL A 60 -1.18 0.96 -2.89
C VAL A 60 -1.72 0.31 -4.15
N THR A 61 -1.18 -0.85 -4.51
CA THR A 61 -1.72 -1.67 -5.60
C THR A 61 -2.55 -2.80 -5.01
N THR A 62 -3.72 -3.04 -5.61
CA THR A 62 -4.54 -4.21 -5.31
C THR A 62 -4.66 -5.12 -6.51
N LYS A 63 -4.86 -6.41 -6.23
CA LYS A 63 -5.15 -7.47 -7.18
C LYS A 63 -6.62 -7.84 -7.07
N GLU A 64 -7.37 -7.65 -8.15
CA GLU A 64 -8.76 -8.13 -8.26
C GLU A 64 -8.72 -9.56 -8.80
N VAL A 65 -9.17 -10.52 -7.98
CA VAL A 65 -9.26 -11.94 -8.32
C VAL A 65 -10.71 -12.33 -8.50
N GLN A 66 -11.03 -12.91 -9.64
CA GLN A 66 -12.37 -13.39 -9.96
C GLN A 66 -12.27 -14.84 -10.43
N ASN A 67 -13.07 -15.74 -9.84
CA ASN A 67 -13.05 -17.18 -10.14
C ASN A 67 -11.64 -17.80 -10.08
N GLY A 68 -10.85 -17.43 -9.07
CA GLY A 68 -9.50 -17.93 -8.86
C GLY A 68 -8.43 -17.39 -9.81
N LYS A 69 -8.77 -16.45 -10.70
CA LYS A 69 -7.82 -15.85 -11.65
C LYS A 69 -7.66 -14.35 -11.39
N VAL A 70 -6.42 -13.87 -11.56
CA VAL A 70 -6.15 -12.43 -11.53
C VAL A 70 -6.80 -11.78 -12.74
N LYS A 71 -7.72 -10.86 -12.50
CA LYS A 71 -8.40 -10.11 -13.54
C LYS A 71 -7.64 -8.84 -13.89
N ARG A 72 -7.20 -8.09 -12.89
CA ARG A 72 -6.42 -6.86 -13.07
C ARG A 72 -5.72 -6.41 -11.79
N PHE A 73 -4.80 -5.47 -11.96
CA PHE A 73 -4.18 -4.72 -10.89
C PHE A 73 -4.74 -3.29 -10.88
N ILE A 74 -5.12 -2.79 -9.70
CA ILE A 74 -5.68 -1.45 -9.51
C ILE A 74 -4.71 -0.66 -8.64
N LYS A 75 -4.23 0.47 -9.15
CA LYS A 75 -3.38 1.39 -8.40
C LYS A 75 -4.27 2.44 -7.75
N TRP A 76 -4.23 2.50 -6.43
CA TRP A 76 -4.97 3.47 -5.63
C TRP A 76 -4.04 4.56 -5.16
N LYS A 77 -4.58 5.79 -5.08
CA LYS A 77 -3.93 6.92 -4.44
C LYS A 77 -4.95 7.61 -3.56
N TYR A 78 -4.71 7.56 -2.26
CA TYR A 78 -5.51 8.22 -1.24
C TYR A 78 -4.80 9.50 -0.80
N VAL A 79 -5.55 10.60 -0.67
CA VAL A 79 -5.03 11.93 -0.34
C VAL A 79 -5.94 12.59 0.70
N LYS A 80 -5.32 13.30 1.63
CA LYS A 80 -5.97 14.18 2.60
C LYS A 80 -5.28 15.54 2.60
N HIS A 81 -6.06 16.59 2.41
CA HIS A 81 -5.59 17.97 2.51
C HIS A 81 -6.05 18.57 3.84
N GLY A 82 -5.10 18.90 4.73
CA GLY A 82 -5.41 19.49 6.04
C GLY A 82 -6.47 18.71 6.84
N GLN A 83 -7.55 19.38 7.22
CA GLN A 83 -8.68 18.78 7.97
C GLN A 83 -9.80 18.23 7.08
N GLU A 84 -9.64 18.24 5.74
CA GLU A 84 -10.68 17.76 4.82
C GLU A 84 -10.85 16.23 4.84
N MET A 85 -11.92 15.77 4.19
CA MET A 85 -12.18 14.35 3.97
C MET A 85 -11.06 13.69 3.17
N TRP A 86 -10.79 12.42 3.47
CA TRP A 86 -9.98 11.56 2.61
C TRP A 86 -10.66 11.38 1.27
N ARG A 87 -9.87 11.44 0.21
CA ARG A 87 -10.30 11.16 -1.16
C ARG A 87 -9.36 10.18 -1.81
N TYR A 88 -9.84 9.46 -2.82
CA TYR A 88 -9.02 8.55 -3.59
C TYR A 88 -9.24 8.70 -5.08
N GLU A 89 -8.22 8.32 -5.84
CA GLU A 89 -8.32 8.05 -7.26
C GLU A 89 -7.72 6.69 -7.56
N THR A 90 -8.12 6.10 -8.70
CA THR A 90 -7.50 4.88 -9.21
C THR A 90 -7.06 5.06 -10.65
N ASN A 91 -6.13 4.23 -11.10
CA ASN A 91 -5.76 4.18 -12.52
C ASN A 91 -6.90 3.71 -13.45
N GLN A 92 -8.04 3.28 -12.90
CA GLN A 92 -9.24 2.93 -13.66
C GLN A 92 -10.19 4.12 -13.82
N MET A 93 -9.98 5.19 -13.07
CA MET A 93 -10.74 6.43 -13.19
C MET A 93 -10.16 7.28 -14.31
N GLY A 94 -10.99 8.08 -14.98
CA GLY A 94 -10.57 8.95 -16.08
C GLY A 94 -9.62 10.10 -15.70
N GLY A 95 -9.10 10.14 -14.46
CA GLY A 95 -8.10 11.11 -13.98
C GLY A 95 -8.62 12.54 -13.76
N THR A 96 -9.91 12.79 -13.91
CA THR A 96 -10.50 14.15 -13.82
C THR A 96 -11.08 14.48 -12.45
N HIS A 97 -11.24 13.49 -11.57
CA HIS A 97 -11.85 13.68 -10.26
C HIS A 97 -11.34 12.63 -9.25
N MET A 98 -11.39 13.00 -7.96
CA MET A 98 -11.20 12.07 -6.85
C MET A 98 -12.56 11.79 -6.19
N THR A 99 -12.72 10.59 -5.64
CA THR A 99 -13.92 10.17 -4.90
C THR A 99 -13.66 10.27 -3.40
N THR A 100 -14.62 10.76 -2.61
CA THR A 100 -14.51 10.76 -1.15
C THR A 100 -14.54 9.34 -0.58
N VAL A 101 -13.70 9.06 0.40
CA VAL A 101 -13.68 7.75 1.07
C VAL A 101 -14.89 7.63 1.98
N SER A 102 -15.71 6.61 1.71
CA SER A 102 -16.86 6.27 2.54
C SER A 102 -16.46 5.43 3.77
N PRO A 103 -17.14 5.58 4.91
CA PRO A 103 -17.03 4.67 6.03
C PRO A 103 -17.25 3.23 5.59
N GLY A 104 -16.44 2.31 6.13
CA GLY A 104 -16.50 0.90 5.79
C GLY A 104 -15.66 0.47 4.57
N ASP A 105 -14.94 1.39 3.92
CA ASP A 105 -13.90 1.02 2.95
C ASP A 105 -12.80 0.22 3.65
N LYS A 106 -12.81 -1.10 3.43
CA LYS A 106 -11.89 -2.05 4.07
C LYS A 106 -10.46 -1.91 3.56
N LEU A 107 -10.28 -1.51 2.30
CA LEU A 107 -8.95 -1.26 1.74
C LEU A 107 -8.31 -0.06 2.43
N PHE A 108 -9.05 1.04 2.53
CA PHE A 108 -8.61 2.23 3.23
C PHE A 108 -8.28 1.91 4.70
N ALA A 109 -9.19 1.25 5.42
CA ALA A 109 -9.00 0.89 6.82
C ALA A 109 -7.77 0.00 7.04
N PHE A 110 -7.53 -0.97 6.14
CA PHE A 110 -6.34 -1.82 6.16
C PHE A 110 -5.06 -0.99 6.02
N CYS A 111 -4.98 -0.11 5.01
CA CYS A 111 -3.81 0.73 4.78
C CYS A 111 -3.56 1.69 5.94
N MET A 112 -4.59 2.34 6.48
CA MET A 112 -4.44 3.23 7.64
C MET A 112 -3.88 2.49 8.86
N LYS A 113 -4.38 1.28 9.13
CA LYS A 113 -3.85 0.42 10.19
C LYS A 113 -2.39 0.01 9.94
N ARG A 114 -2.03 -0.29 8.69
CA ARG A 114 -0.66 -0.69 8.31
C ARG A 114 0.33 0.47 8.45
N ILE A 115 -0.07 1.68 8.06
CA ILE A 115 0.73 2.91 8.19
C ILE A 115 0.80 3.38 9.65
N GLY A 116 -0.23 3.08 10.46
CA GLY A 116 -0.34 3.57 11.84
C GLY A 116 -0.92 4.98 11.92
N TRP A 117 -1.66 5.42 10.90
CA TRP A 117 -2.32 6.72 10.91
C TRP A 117 -3.73 6.62 11.50
N PRO A 118 -4.09 7.52 12.45
CA PRO A 118 -5.46 7.63 12.89
C PRO A 118 -6.32 8.29 11.80
N TYR A 119 -7.59 7.93 11.80
CA TYR A 119 -8.65 8.64 11.08
C TYR A 119 -9.93 8.58 11.90
N ARG A 120 -10.84 9.51 11.64
CA ARG A 120 -12.18 9.53 12.19
C ARG A 120 -13.19 9.34 11.07
N THR A 121 -14.32 8.77 11.41
CA THR A 121 -15.47 8.66 10.51
C THR A 121 -16.59 9.51 11.07
N GLU A 122 -17.12 10.39 10.25
CA GLU A 122 -18.27 11.23 10.57
C GLU A 122 -19.33 11.01 9.49
N GLU A 123 -20.52 10.57 9.91
CA GLU A 123 -21.68 10.30 9.05
C GLU A 123 -21.34 9.47 7.80
N LEU A 124 -21.07 10.16 6.69
CA LEU A 124 -20.88 9.59 5.37
C LEU A 124 -19.42 9.55 4.91
N TRP A 125 -18.46 10.10 5.68
CA TRP A 125 -17.08 10.31 5.20
C TRP A 125 -15.99 9.98 6.22
N CYS A 126 -14.80 9.66 5.71
CA CYS A 126 -13.57 9.52 6.50
C CYS A 126 -12.77 10.82 6.50
N TYR A 127 -12.29 11.24 7.69
CA TYR A 127 -11.42 12.38 7.92
C TYR A 127 -10.12 11.93 8.59
#